data_AF-A0A1Q6RSE3-F1
#
_entry.id   AF-A0A1Q6RSE3-F1
#
_cell.length_a   1.000
_cell.length_b   1.000
_cell.length_c   1.000
_cell.angle_alpha   90.00
_cell.angle_beta   90.00
_cell.angle_gamma   90.00
#
_symmetry.space_group_name_H-M   'P 1'
#
loop_
_entity.id
_entity.type
_entity.pdbx_description
1 polymer ?
#
loop_
_entity_poly.entity_id
_entity_poly.type
_entity_poly.pdbx_seq_one_letter_code
_entity_poly.pdbx_strand_id
1 'polypeptide(L)'
;MSFFNQVYELVKLIPKGKVTTYGIIAAALGRPHSAKIVGYALHDNKDPQNVPCYRVVNRYGEVSSAFAFGGENAQRAMLEHDGVTFIDGKVDLTKHLYKFGDIERLP
;
A
#
# COMPACT_ATOMS: atom_id res chain seq x y z
N MET A 1 14.29 -8.54 12.25
CA MET A 1 13.95 -7.86 10.98
C MET A 1 13.60 -6.40 11.27
N SER A 2 13.96 -5.43 10.44
CA SER A 2 13.58 -4.01 10.66
C SER A 2 12.09 -3.80 10.36
N PHE A 3 11.48 -2.75 10.94
CA PHE A 3 10.09 -2.41 10.65
C PHE A 3 9.88 -2.09 9.15
N PHE A 4 10.86 -1.47 8.49
CA PHE A 4 10.80 -1.16 7.06
C PHE A 4 10.77 -2.44 6.23
N ASN A 5 11.62 -3.41 6.57
CA ASN A 5 11.62 -4.71 5.89
C ASN A 5 10.29 -5.43 6.12
N GLN A 6 9.72 -5.40 7.33
CA GLN A 6 8.41 -5.99 7.61
C GLN A 6 7.29 -5.35 6.76
N VAL A 7 7.33 -4.02 6.60
CA VAL A 7 6.43 -3.30 5.69
C VAL A 7 6.57 -3.81 4.26
N TYR A 8 7.80 -3.97 3.75
CA TYR A 8 8.03 -4.45 2.39
C TYR A 8 7.51 -5.86 2.17
N GLU A 9 7.78 -6.79 3.10
CA GLU A 9 7.25 -8.16 3.00
C GLU A 9 5.72 -8.18 3.00
N LEU A 10 5.09 -7.37 3.85
CA LEU A 10 3.64 -7.29 3.88
C LEU A 10 3.06 -6.71 2.57
N VAL A 11 3.72 -5.70 1.98
CA VAL A 11 3.29 -5.11 0.70
C VAL A 11 3.39 -6.10 -0.46
N LYS A 12 4.39 -6.98 -0.47
CA LYS A 12 4.52 -8.04 -1.49
C LYS A 12 3.34 -9.01 -1.50
N LEU A 13 2.65 -9.18 -0.37
CA LEU A 13 1.49 -10.07 -0.25
C LEU A 13 0.21 -9.47 -0.83
N ILE A 14 0.17 -8.17 -1.16
CA ILE A 14 -1.03 -7.54 -1.71
C ILE A 14 -1.22 -8.03 -3.14
N PRO A 15 -2.30 -8.75 -3.48
CA PRO A 15 -2.48 -9.31 -4.81
C PRO A 15 -2.79 -8.23 -5.85
N LYS A 16 -2.60 -8.57 -7.14
CA LYS A 16 -3.07 -7.74 -8.27
C LYS A 16 -4.57 -7.44 -8.14
N GLY A 17 -4.96 -6.24 -8.56
CA GLY A 17 -6.35 -5.78 -8.45
C GLY A 17 -6.81 -5.49 -7.03
N LYS A 18 -5.89 -5.44 -6.05
CA LYS A 18 -6.19 -5.04 -4.67
C LYS A 18 -5.25 -3.95 -4.20
N VAL A 19 -5.75 -3.18 -3.24
CA VAL A 19 -4.98 -2.15 -2.53
C VAL A 19 -5.12 -2.32 -1.04
N THR A 20 -4.18 -1.79 -0.27
CA THR A 20 -4.34 -1.62 1.18
C THR A 20 -4.07 -0.18 1.58
N THR A 21 -4.21 0.11 2.88
CA THR A 21 -3.90 1.44 3.42
C THR A 21 -2.70 1.40 4.35
N TYR A 22 -2.00 2.53 4.47
CA TYR A 22 -0.89 2.67 5.43
C TYR A 22 -1.28 2.26 6.86
N GLY A 23 -2.51 2.57 7.28
CA GLY A 23 -3.02 2.21 8.60
C GLY A 23 -3.25 0.71 8.76
N ILE A 24 -3.74 0.02 7.72
CA ILE A 24 -3.94 -1.43 7.76
C ILE A 24 -2.59 -2.16 7.85
N ILE A 25 -1.57 -1.72 7.09
CA ILE A 25 -0.22 -2.27 7.21
C ILE A 25 0.31 -2.06 8.64
N ALA A 26 0.18 -0.85 9.17
CA ALA A 26 0.66 -0.52 10.50
C ALA A 26 -0.03 -1.37 11.58
N ALA A 27 -1.35 -1.57 11.48
CA ALA A 27 -2.12 -2.41 12.38
C ALA A 27 -1.74 -3.90 12.27
N ALA A 28 -1.54 -4.41 11.04
CA ALA A 28 -1.12 -5.79 10.81
C ALA A 28 0.26 -6.10 11.40
N LEU A 29 1.14 -5.10 11.48
CA LEU A 29 2.46 -5.19 12.13
C LEU A 29 2.42 -4.86 13.64
N GLY A 30 1.23 -4.81 14.25
CA GLY A 30 1.06 -4.56 15.69
C GLY A 30 1.37 -3.11 16.13
N ARG A 31 1.43 -2.16 15.18
CA ARG A 31 1.75 -0.74 15.43
C ARG A 31 0.71 0.19 14.79
N PRO A 32 -0.57 0.17 15.22
CA PRO A 32 -1.66 0.86 14.54
C PRO A 32 -1.47 2.38 14.39
N HIS A 33 -0.67 3.02 15.25
CA HIS A 33 -0.37 4.46 15.19
C HIS A 33 0.84 4.82 14.29
N SER A 34 1.45 3.84 13.62
CA SER A 34 2.67 4.02 12.82
C SER A 34 2.42 4.16 11.31
N ALA A 35 1.21 4.53 10.87
CA ALA A 35 0.89 4.71 9.45
C ALA A 35 1.85 5.68 8.72
N LYS A 36 2.27 6.77 9.39
CA LYS A 36 3.24 7.72 8.84
C LYS A 36 4.62 7.08 8.61
N ILE A 37 5.04 6.18 9.50
CA ILE A 37 6.30 5.44 9.39
C ILE A 37 6.23 4.42 8.25
N VAL A 38 5.06 3.80 8.02
CA VAL A 38 4.84 2.97 6.82
C VAL A 38 5.06 3.81 5.56
N GLY A 39 4.52 5.03 5.50
CA GLY A 39 4.76 5.95 4.39
C GLY A 39 6.26 6.24 4.16
N TYR A 40 7.02 6.46 5.24
CA TYR A 40 8.47 6.64 5.16
C TYR A 40 9.20 5.41 4.63
N ALA A 41 8.82 4.21 5.09
CA ALA A 41 9.38 2.96 4.56
C ALA A 41 9.13 2.86 3.04
N LEU A 42 7.88 3.05 2.59
CA LEU A 42 7.55 2.91 1.17
C LEU A 42 8.22 3.98 0.29
N HIS A 43 8.47 5.17 0.83
CA HIS A 43 9.25 6.21 0.14
C HIS A 43 10.74 5.84 0.03
N ASP A 44 11.30 5.18 1.04
CA ASP A 44 12.71 4.74 1.04
C ASP A 44 12.95 3.45 0.26
N ASN A 45 11.90 2.78 -0.24
CA ASN A 45 12.00 1.53 -0.97
C ASN A 45 13.00 1.62 -2.15
N LYS A 46 14.11 0.88 -2.04
CA LYS A 46 15.16 0.78 -3.08
C LYS A 46 14.86 -0.27 -4.14
N ASP A 47 13.80 -1.05 -3.98
CA ASP A 47 13.37 -2.12 -4.90
C ASP A 47 11.89 -1.95 -5.32
N PRO A 48 11.57 -0.93 -6.14
CA PRO A 48 10.22 -0.68 -6.61
C PRO A 48 9.70 -1.74 -7.60
N GLN A 49 10.58 -2.59 -8.15
CA GLN A 49 10.19 -3.64 -9.09
C GLN A 49 9.57 -4.84 -8.39
N ASN A 50 10.11 -5.23 -7.21
CA ASN A 50 9.60 -6.37 -6.46
C ASN A 50 8.68 -5.99 -5.30
N VAL A 51 8.73 -4.75 -4.82
CA VAL A 51 7.83 -4.27 -3.75
C VAL A 51 6.80 -3.31 -4.37
N PRO A 52 5.54 -3.75 -4.59
CA PRO A 52 4.52 -2.97 -5.31
C PRO A 52 3.91 -1.86 -4.42
N CYS A 53 4.71 -0.85 -4.05
CA CYS A 53 4.29 0.27 -3.18
C CYS A 53 3.07 1.03 -3.73
N TYR A 54 2.84 1.01 -5.04
CA TYR A 54 1.69 1.65 -5.68
C TYR A 54 0.35 1.07 -5.24
N ARG A 55 0.33 -0.16 -4.69
CA ARG A 55 -0.86 -0.79 -4.10
C ARG A 55 -1.21 -0.28 -2.70
N VAL A 56 -0.47 0.69 -2.17
CA VAL A 56 -0.74 1.32 -0.87
C VAL A 56 -1.26 2.73 -1.08
N VAL A 57 -2.47 2.99 -0.60
CA VAL A 57 -3.16 4.28 -0.70
C VAL A 57 -3.47 4.84 0.69
N ASN A 58 -3.94 6.09 0.75
CA ASN A 58 -4.37 6.64 2.02
C ASN A 58 -5.72 6.05 2.48
N ARG A 59 -6.16 6.39 3.71
CA ARG A 59 -7.40 5.86 4.29
C ARG A 59 -8.68 6.23 3.54
N TYR A 60 -8.62 7.22 2.65
CA TYR A 60 -9.74 7.66 1.81
C TYR A 60 -9.70 7.05 0.40
N GLY A 61 -8.71 6.22 0.10
CA GLY A 61 -8.52 5.64 -1.23
C GLY A 61 -7.81 6.57 -2.22
N GLU A 62 -7.27 7.69 -1.74
CA GLU A 62 -6.52 8.63 -2.59
C GLU A 62 -5.10 8.11 -2.80
N VAL A 63 -4.65 8.21 -4.05
CA VAL A 63 -3.26 7.96 -4.46
C VAL A 63 -2.34 9.08 -3.94
N SER A 64 -1.05 8.78 -3.81
CA SER A 64 -0.06 9.73 -3.30
C SER A 64 0.28 10.77 -4.36
N SER A 65 0.14 12.06 -4.00
CA SER A 65 0.56 13.18 -4.86
C SER A 65 2.08 13.20 -5.11
N ALA A 66 2.87 12.61 -4.20
CA ALA A 66 4.32 12.55 -4.24
C ALA A 66 4.85 11.13 -4.53
N PHE A 67 4.11 10.32 -5.30
CA PHE A 67 4.57 8.98 -5.65
C PHE A 67 5.92 9.06 -6.41
N ALA A 68 6.96 8.45 -5.83
CA ALA A 68 8.27 8.34 -6.47
C ALA A 68 8.06 7.60 -7.80
N PHE A 69 8.63 8.11 -8.90
CA PHE A 69 8.42 7.66 -10.29
C PHE A 69 7.17 8.21 -11.02
N GLY A 70 6.87 9.50 -10.89
CA GLY A 70 5.96 10.21 -11.82
C GLY A 70 4.68 10.80 -11.22
N GLY A 71 4.57 10.83 -9.88
CA GLY A 71 3.46 11.47 -9.17
C GLY A 71 2.14 10.70 -9.24
N GLU A 72 1.04 11.40 -8.92
CA GLU A 72 -0.31 10.85 -8.80
C GLU A 72 -0.74 10.02 -10.02
N ASN A 73 -0.44 10.52 -11.22
CA ASN A 73 -0.79 9.90 -12.50
C ASN A 73 -0.12 8.53 -12.69
N ALA A 74 1.11 8.36 -12.23
CA ALA A 74 1.84 7.10 -12.36
C ALA A 74 1.27 6.02 -11.43
N GLN A 75 0.96 6.37 -10.17
CA GLN A 75 0.35 5.43 -9.23
C GLN A 75 -1.01 4.96 -9.74
N ARG A 76 -1.84 5.90 -10.20
CA ARG A 76 -3.16 5.58 -10.75
C ARG A 76 -3.07 4.67 -11.97
N ALA A 77 -2.21 4.97 -12.94
CA ALA A 77 -2.06 4.16 -14.15
C ALA A 77 -1.65 2.71 -13.83
N MET A 78 -0.72 2.50 -12.87
CA MET A 78 -0.34 1.16 -12.44
C MET A 78 -1.48 0.40 -11.75
N LEU A 79 -2.28 1.11 -10.94
CA LEU A 79 -3.45 0.53 -10.28
C LEU A 79 -4.53 0.14 -11.30
N GLU A 80 -4.84 1.00 -12.25
CA GLU A 80 -5.80 0.73 -13.33
C GLU A 80 -5.33 -0.45 -14.19
N HIS A 81 -4.03 -0.52 -14.53
CA HIS A 81 -3.43 -1.67 -15.22
C HIS A 81 -3.57 -2.98 -14.43
N ASP A 82 -3.48 -2.93 -13.10
CA ASP A 82 -3.73 -4.07 -12.22
C ASP A 82 -5.24 -4.40 -12.06
N GLY A 83 -6.15 -3.63 -12.68
CA GLY A 83 -7.60 -3.85 -12.65
C GLY A 83 -8.32 -3.18 -11.47
N VAL A 84 -7.69 -2.19 -10.81
CA VAL A 84 -8.31 -1.41 -9.73
C VAL A 84 -9.19 -0.31 -10.32
N THR A 85 -10.43 -0.21 -9.85
CA THR A 85 -11.38 0.82 -10.28
C THR A 85 -11.41 2.02 -9.34
N PHE A 86 -11.75 3.19 -9.89
CA PHE A 86 -11.82 4.46 -9.17
C PHE A 86 -13.24 5.06 -9.24
N ILE A 87 -13.68 5.69 -8.15
CA ILE A 87 -14.92 6.46 -8.02
C ILE A 87 -14.51 7.86 -7.53
N ASP A 88 -14.92 8.91 -8.24
CA ASP A 88 -14.60 10.31 -7.92
C ASP A 88 -13.09 10.56 -7.66
N GLY A 89 -12.24 9.93 -8.47
CA GLY A 89 -10.79 10.06 -8.37
C GLY A 89 -10.13 9.24 -7.25
N LYS A 90 -10.90 8.48 -6.46
CA LYS A 90 -10.39 7.63 -5.37
C LYS A 90 -10.59 6.16 -5.71
N VAL A 91 -9.73 5.30 -5.21
CA VAL A 91 -9.92 3.85 -5.36
C VAL A 91 -11.26 3.44 -4.73
N ASP A 92 -12.02 2.60 -5.42
CA ASP A 92 -13.18 1.92 -4.83
C ASP A 92 -12.73 0.90 -3.78
N LEU A 93 -12.54 1.38 -2.55
CA LEU A 93 -12.12 0.56 -1.42
C LEU A 93 -13.15 -0.51 -1.06
N THR A 94 -14.42 -0.37 -1.42
CA THR A 94 -15.43 -1.40 -1.13
C THR A 94 -15.14 -2.69 -1.90
N LYS A 95 -14.59 -2.55 -3.11
CA LYS A 95 -14.25 -3.66 -4.02
C LYS A 95 -12.80 -4.10 -3.90
N HIS A 96 -11.88 -3.16 -3.71
CA HIS A 96 -10.44 -3.39 -3.87
C HIS A 96 -9.64 -3.46 -2.57
N LEU A 97 -10.24 -3.17 -1.40
CA LEU A 97 -9.51 -3.21 -0.13
C LEU A 97 -9.06 -4.63 0.24
N TYR A 98 -7.78 -4.76 0.52
CA TYR A 98 -7.14 -5.95 1.08
C TYR A 98 -6.83 -5.75 2.56
N LYS A 99 -7.29 -6.70 3.36
CA LYS A 99 -6.99 -6.82 4.79
C LYS A 99 -6.22 -8.11 4.99
N PHE A 100 -5.13 -8.02 5.74
CA PHE A 100 -4.23 -9.13 6.07
C PHE A 100 -4.84 -10.04 7.16
N GLY A 101 -6.12 -10.44 7.02
CA GLY A 101 -6.88 -11.15 8.05
C GLY A 101 -6.04 -12.18 8.81
N ASP A 102 -5.92 -11.99 10.12
CA ASP A 102 -5.21 -12.82 11.10
C ASP A 102 -3.95 -13.52 10.58
N ILE A 103 -3.01 -12.77 10.00
CA ILE A 103 -1.63 -13.26 9.95
C ILE A 103 -1.20 -13.44 11.41
N GLU A 104 -1.22 -14.69 11.89
CA GLU A 104 -0.55 -15.09 13.12
C GLU A 104 0.82 -14.43 13.09
N ARG A 105 1.01 -13.48 14.02
CA ARG A 105 2.10 -12.51 14.10
C ARG A 105 3.35 -13.06 13.41
N LEU A 106 3.74 -12.42 12.29
CA LEU A 106 5.03 -12.72 11.64
C LEU A 106 6.12 -12.80 12.74
N PRO A 107 6.92 -13.88 12.77
CA PRO A 107 7.84 -14.16 13.87
C PRO A 107 8.86 -13.05 14.13
#